data_AF-A0A929BUY7-F1
#
_entry.id   AF-A0A929BUY7-F1
#
_cell.length_a   1.000
_cell.length_b   1.000
_cell.length_c   1.000
_cell.angle_alpha   90.00
_cell.angle_beta   90.00
_cell.angle_gamma   90.00
#
_symmetry.space_group_name_H-M   'P 1'
#
loop_
_entity.id
_entity.type
_entity.pdbx_description
1 polymer ?
#
loop_
_entity_poly.entity_id
_entity_poly.type
_entity_poly.pdbx_seq_one_letter_code
_entity_poly.pdbx_strand_id
1 'polypeptide(L)'
;MTEILISALVIFTLRMVGITFSTLRILMVVRGRKTLAWLFGLSQALTYITALGWVLSDLGNWTKFLGYAMGFATGLVIGMIIENRLAIGYTNI
;
A
#
# COMPACT_ATOMS: atom_id res chain seq x y z
N MET A 1 15.23 3.47 -21.46
CA MET A 1 15.06 2.21 -20.70
C MET A 1 15.13 2.44 -19.18
N THR A 2 16.14 3.15 -18.69
CA THR A 2 16.33 3.47 -17.25
C THR A 2 15.15 4.23 -16.62
N GLU A 3 14.62 5.27 -17.28
CA GLU A 3 13.48 6.05 -16.80
C GLU A 3 12.22 5.22 -16.50
N ILE A 4 11.98 4.21 -17.33
CA ILE A 4 10.83 3.30 -17.20
C ILE A 4 10.99 2.43 -15.96
N LEU A 5 12.20 1.93 -15.73
CA LEU A 5 12.51 1.06 -14.60
C LEU A 5 12.41 1.83 -13.27
N ILE A 6 12.93 3.06 -13.23
CA ILE A 6 12.79 3.96 -12.07
C ILE A 6 11.32 4.25 -11.79
N SER A 7 10.54 4.60 -12.82
CA SER A 7 9.11 4.84 -12.67
C SER A 7 8.37 3.60 -12.12
N ALA A 8 8.68 2.41 -12.64
CA ALA A 8 8.07 1.17 -12.18
C ALA A 8 8.42 0.86 -10.72
N LEU A 9 9.65 1.15 -10.28
CA LEU A 9 10.10 0.95 -8.90
C LEU A 9 9.45 1.95 -7.93
N VAL A 10 9.24 3.19 -8.37
CA VAL A 10 8.48 4.20 -7.62
C VAL A 10 7.03 3.78 -7.46
N ILE A 11 6.37 3.36 -8.55
CA ILE A 11 4.99 2.85 -8.53
C ILE A 11 4.89 1.64 -7.60
N PHE A 12 5.83 0.70 -7.70
CA PHE A 12 5.91 -0.47 -6.82
C PHE A 12 5.94 -0.07 -5.35
N THR A 13 6.86 0.84 -4.99
CA THR A 13 7.05 1.27 -3.60
C THR A 13 5.82 2.01 -3.07
N LEU A 14 5.28 2.95 -3.85
CA LEU A 14 4.03 3.62 -3.52
C LEU A 14 2.92 2.60 -3.31
N ARG A 15 2.76 1.63 -4.21
CA ARG A 15 1.66 0.68 -4.11
C ARG A 15 1.79 -0.28 -2.93
N MET A 16 3.01 -0.72 -2.64
CA MET A 16 3.34 -1.51 -1.45
C MET A 16 2.95 -0.79 -0.15
N VAL A 17 3.36 0.48 -0.01
CA VAL A 17 3.03 1.31 1.16
C VAL A 17 1.52 1.56 1.24
N GLY A 18 0.88 1.87 0.11
CA GLY A 18 -0.56 2.13 0.07
C GLY A 18 -1.40 0.91 0.49
N ILE A 19 -1.01 -0.31 0.10
CA ILE A 19 -1.70 -1.53 0.55
C ILE A 19 -1.41 -1.83 2.02
N THR A 20 -0.19 -1.58 2.48
CA THR A 20 0.14 -1.70 3.91
C THR A 20 -0.75 -0.79 4.77
N PHE A 21 -0.95 0.46 4.36
CA PHE A 21 -1.88 1.37 5.04
C PHE A 21 -3.33 0.92 4.97
N SER A 22 -3.76 0.31 3.87
CA SER A 22 -5.11 -0.27 3.76
C SER A 22 -5.33 -1.37 4.80
N THR A 23 -4.35 -2.25 4.99
CA THR A 23 -4.41 -3.31 6.02
C THR A 23 -4.43 -2.72 7.43
N LEU A 24 -3.52 -1.79 7.72
CA LEU A 24 -3.46 -1.11 9.01
C LEU A 24 -4.74 -0.34 9.34
N ARG A 25 -5.34 0.32 8.34
CA ARG A 25 -6.62 1.00 8.49
C ARG A 25 -7.70 0.03 8.98
N ILE A 26 -7.81 -1.15 8.35
CA ILE A 26 -8.79 -2.17 8.74
C ILE A 26 -8.52 -2.62 10.18
N LEU A 27 -7.28 -2.89 10.55
CA LEU A 27 -6.91 -3.23 11.93
C LEU A 27 -7.34 -2.15 12.93
N MET A 28 -7.12 -0.87 12.62
CA MET A 28 -7.52 0.24 13.49
C MET A 28 -9.04 0.40 13.59
N VAL A 29 -9.78 0.12 12.50
CA VAL A 29 -11.26 0.07 12.51
C VAL A 29 -11.75 -1.04 13.44
N VAL A 30 -11.21 -2.25 13.30
CA VAL A 30 -11.55 -3.40 14.17
C VAL A 30 -11.24 -3.09 15.64
N ARG A 31 -10.15 -2.35 15.92
CA ARG A 31 -9.77 -1.90 17.26
C ARG A 31 -10.51 -0.65 17.77
N GLY A 32 -11.46 -0.12 17.01
CA GLY A 32 -12.23 1.08 17.39
C GLY A 32 -11.43 2.40 17.42
N ARG A 33 -10.20 2.43 16.90
CA ARG A 33 -9.33 3.62 16.91
C ARG A 33 -9.61 4.54 15.73
N LYS A 34 -10.70 5.31 15.83
CA LYS A 34 -11.23 6.17 14.76
C LYS A 34 -10.21 7.13 14.14
N THR A 35 -9.42 7.85 14.96
CA THR A 35 -8.43 8.82 14.46
C THR A 35 -7.33 8.18 13.63
N LEU A 36 -6.83 7.03 14.07
CA LEU A 36 -5.80 6.29 13.33
C LEU A 36 -6.36 5.71 12.04
N ALA A 37 -7.58 5.15 12.08
CA ALA A 37 -8.25 4.66 10.88
C ALA A 37 -8.44 5.79 9.84
N TRP A 38 -8.80 6.99 10.27
CA TRP A 38 -8.93 8.16 9.40
C TRP A 38 -7.59 8.56 8.78
N LEU A 39 -6.53 8.67 9.59
CA LEU A 39 -5.18 9.00 9.12
C LEU A 39 -4.66 7.98 8.09
N PHE A 40 -4.75 6.68 8.38
CA PHE A 40 -4.32 5.64 7.44
C PHE A 40 -5.16 5.65 6.17
N GLY A 41 -6.47 5.90 6.25
CA GLY A 41 -7.33 6.04 5.08
C GLY A 41 -6.97 7.23 4.19
N LEU A 42 -6.63 8.37 4.80
CA LEU A 42 -6.18 9.55 4.06
C LEU A 42 -4.84 9.28 3.37
N SER A 43 -3.85 8.73 4.08
CA SER A 43 -2.57 8.36 3.49
C SER A 43 -2.72 7.33 2.37
N GLN A 44 -3.56 6.31 2.57
CA GLN A 44 -3.89 5.31 1.55
C GLN A 44 -4.44 5.95 0.28
N ALA A 45 -5.39 6.89 0.42
CA ALA A 45 -6.03 7.56 -0.72
C ALA A 45 -5.03 8.40 -1.53
N LEU A 46 -4.16 9.16 -0.85
CA LEU A 46 -3.10 9.95 -1.49
C LEU A 46 -2.14 9.05 -2.27
N THR A 47 -1.67 7.97 -1.64
CA THR A 47 -0.76 7.04 -2.32
C THR A 47 -1.42 6.35 -3.52
N TYR A 48 -2.71 6.02 -3.41
CA TYR A 48 -3.46 5.40 -4.49
C TYR A 48 -3.59 6.30 -5.70
N ILE A 49 -4.05 7.54 -5.52
CA ILE A 49 -4.29 8.45 -6.64
C ILE A 49 -2.98 8.86 -7.32
N THR A 50 -1.90 9.03 -6.56
CA THR A 50 -0.56 9.30 -7.14
C THR A 50 -0.06 8.09 -7.94
N ALA A 51 -0.10 6.88 -7.38
CA ALA A 51 0.34 5.69 -8.11
C ALA A 51 -0.50 5.44 -9.37
N LEU A 52 -1.82 5.65 -9.28
CA LEU A 52 -2.72 5.51 -10.41
C LEU A 52 -2.39 6.52 -11.51
N GLY A 53 -2.17 7.80 -11.17
CA GLY A 53 -1.77 8.81 -12.15
C GLY A 53 -0.48 8.47 -12.90
N TRP A 54 0.49 7.84 -12.22
CA TRP A 54 1.74 7.40 -12.83
C TRP A 54 1.59 6.19 -13.77
N VAL A 55 0.66 5.29 -13.46
CA VAL A 55 0.34 4.15 -14.36
C VAL A 55 -0.44 4.63 -15.58
N LEU A 56 -1.42 5.51 -15.37
CA LEU A 56 -2.28 6.02 -16.43
C LEU A 56 -1.56 6.99 -17.39
N SER A 57 -0.46 7.62 -16.96
CA SER A 57 0.32 8.52 -17.83
C SER A 57 1.02 7.80 -18.98
N ASP A 58 1.14 6.47 -18.92
CA ASP A 58 1.84 5.67 -19.93
C ASP A 58 1.30 4.24 -19.96
N LEU A 59 0.06 4.12 -20.43
CA LEU A 59 -0.69 2.85 -20.54
C LEU A 59 -0.06 1.86 -21.52
N GLY A 60 0.87 2.29 -22.39
CA GLY A 60 1.56 1.41 -23.32
C GLY A 60 2.68 0.58 -22.68
N ASN A 61 3.05 0.88 -21.44
CA ASN A 61 4.26 0.35 -20.82
C ASN A 61 3.96 -0.75 -19.80
N TRP A 62 4.03 -2.01 -20.24
CA TRP A 62 3.77 -3.18 -19.41
C TRP A 62 4.61 -3.23 -18.13
N THR A 63 5.81 -2.66 -18.13
CA THR A 63 6.72 -2.61 -16.97
C THR A 63 6.11 -1.85 -15.80
N LYS A 64 5.36 -0.76 -16.06
CA LYS A 64 4.70 0.04 -15.02
C LYS A 64 3.53 -0.72 -14.40
N PHE A 65 2.77 -1.47 -15.21
CA PHE A 65 1.72 -2.37 -14.71
C PHE A 65 2.30 -3.49 -13.85
N LEU A 66 3.43 -4.07 -14.27
CA LEU A 66 4.12 -5.07 -13.48
C LEU A 66 4.57 -4.51 -12.13
N GLY A 67 5.16 -3.31 -12.10
CA GLY A 67 5.52 -2.61 -10.87
C GLY A 67 4.32 -2.40 -9.95
N TYR A 68 3.18 -1.97 -10.50
CA TYR A 68 1.94 -1.81 -9.75
C TYR A 68 1.43 -3.13 -9.15
N ALA A 69 1.36 -4.20 -9.95
CA ALA A 69 0.85 -5.50 -9.54
C ALA A 69 1.76 -6.17 -8.49
N MET A 70 3.08 -6.14 -8.70
CA MET A 70 4.05 -6.64 -7.73
C MET A 70 4.02 -5.83 -6.44
N GLY A 71 3.89 -4.50 -6.53
CA GLY A 71 3.80 -3.62 -5.35
C GLY A 71 2.56 -3.94 -4.53
N PHE A 72 1.43 -4.19 -5.18
CA PHE A 72 0.20 -4.64 -4.53
C PHE A 72 0.39 -5.97 -3.78
N ALA A 73 0.93 -6.99 -4.46
CA ALA A 73 1.12 -8.32 -3.87
C ALA A 73 2.09 -8.30 -2.68
N THR A 74 3.23 -7.61 -2.82
CA THR A 74 4.21 -7.47 -1.75
C THR A 74 3.65 -6.67 -0.57
N GLY A 75 2.91 -5.59 -0.86
CA GLY A 75 2.24 -4.78 0.16
C GLY A 75 1.22 -5.58 0.98
N LEU A 76 0.53 -6.54 0.36
CA LEU A 76 -0.38 -7.44 1.07
C LEU A 76 0.36 -8.29 2.10
N VAL A 77 1.48 -8.91 1.70
CA VAL A 77 2.30 -9.76 2.59
C VAL A 77 2.89 -8.93 3.74
N ILE A 78 3.46 -7.75 3.43
CA ILE A 78 4.01 -6.85 4.46
C ILE A 78 2.91 -6.38 5.42
N GLY A 79 1.75 -6.00 4.88
CA GLY A 79 0.59 -5.63 5.68
C GLY A 79 0.19 -6.72 6.67
N MET A 80 0.10 -7.97 6.21
CA MET A 80 -0.19 -9.13 7.07
C MET A 80 0.88 -9.34 8.15
N ILE A 81 2.17 -9.20 7.80
CA ILE A 81 3.27 -9.34 8.77
C ILE A 81 3.15 -8.27 9.87
N ILE A 82 2.89 -7.02 9.50
CA ILE A 82 2.74 -5.91 10.45
C ILE A 82 1.49 -6.11 11.31
N GLU A 83 0.37 -6.50 10.70
CA GLU A 83 -0.87 -6.80 11.41
C GLU A 83 -0.65 -7.87 12.47
N ASN A 84 -0.03 -9.00 12.09
CA ASN A 84 0.32 -10.08 13.01
C ASN A 84 1.20 -9.60 14.16
N ARG A 85 2.23 -8.79 13.87
CA ARG A 85 3.09 -8.22 14.91
C ARG A 85 2.35 -7.29 15.87
N LEU A 86 1.39 -6.50 15.37
CA LEU A 86 0.56 -5.63 16.20
C LEU A 86 -0.51 -6.42 16.97
N ALA A 87 -0.92 -7.60 16.49
CA ALA A 87 -1.91 -8.48 17.13
C ALA A 87 -1.33 -9.29 18.30
N ILE A 88 -0.05 -9.69 18.23
CA ILE A 88 0.62 -10.48 19.28
C ILE A 88 0.61 -9.77 20.66
N GLY A 89 0.51 -8.44 20.72
CA GLY A 89 0.39 -7.69 21.99
C GLY A 89 -1.04 -7.54 22.55
N TYR A 90 -2.06 -7.98 21.83
CA TYR A 90 -3.48 -7.86 22.26
C TYR A 90 -4.02 -9.12 22.96
N THR A 91 -3.19 -10.15 23.15
CA THR A 91 -3.52 -11.34 23.93
C THR A 91 -3.10 -11.14 25.39
N ASN A 92 -3.82 -10.27 26.10
CA ASN A 92 -3.93 -10.36 27.56
C ASN A 92 -5.42 -10.56 27.87
N ILE A 93 -5.82 -11.83 27.87
CA ILE A 93 -6.99 -12.32 28.61
C ILE A 93 -6.41 -13.28 29.64
#